data_AF-A0AAU3MHJ4-F1
#
_entry.id   AF-A0AAU3MHJ4-F1
#
_cell.length_a   1.000
_cell.length_b   1.000
_cell.length_c   1.000
_cell.angle_alpha   90.00
_cell.angle_beta   90.00
_cell.angle_gamma   90.00
#
_symmetry.space_group_name_H-M   'P 1'
#
loop_
_entity.id
_entity.type
_entity.pdbx_description
1 polymer ?
#
loop_
_entity_poly.entity_id
_entity_poly.type
_entity_poly.pdbx_seq_one_letter_code
_entity_poly.pdbx_strand_id
1 'polypeptide(L)' 'MKRRCWLVALPAIDGRQYVYRVYAPDDALLADLFWDAWHCHDEGPFPRASDLFDAAVIEKFG' A
#
# COMPACT_ATOMS: atom_id res chain seq x y z
N MET A 1 2.81 -20.29 -6.11
CA MET A 1 2.26 -19.58 -4.94
C MET A 1 0.82 -19.20 -5.18
N LYS A 2 -0.07 -19.38 -4.19
CA LYS A 2 -1.39 -18.73 -4.23
C LYS A 2 -1.19 -17.24 -3.96
N ARG A 3 -1.67 -16.37 -4.84
CA ARG A 3 -1.70 -14.93 -4.60
C ARG A 3 -2.90 -14.61 -3.71
N ARG A 4 -2.68 -13.73 -2.73
CA ARG A 4 -3.68 -13.18 -1.83
C ARG A 4 -3.86 -11.70 -2.13
N CYS A 5 -5.01 -11.17 -1.72
CA CYS A 5 -5.27 -9.74 -1.79
C CYS A 5 -4.85 -9.11 -0.48
N TRP A 6 -4.13 -8.00 -0.56
CA TRP A 6 -3.75 -7.16 0.56
C TRP A 6 -4.35 -5.77 0.34
N LEU A 7 -4.80 -5.13 1.41
CA LEU A 7 -5.19 -3.72 1.43
C LEU A 7 -4.04 -2.93 2.06
N VAL A 8 -3.55 -1.93 1.34
CA VAL A 8 -2.48 -1.04 1.80
C VAL A 8 -3.04 0.39 1.83
N ALA A 9 -3.20 0.94 3.02
CA ALA A 9 -3.65 2.31 3.21
C ALA A 9 -2.44 3.23 3.40
N LEU A 10 -2.29 4.22 2.52
CA LEU A 10 -1.22 5.20 2.56
C LEU A 10 -1.78 6.56 3.01
N PRO A 11 -1.27 7.16 4.10
CA PRO A 11 -1.61 8.54 4.43
C PRO A 11 -0.93 9.49 3.45
N ALA A 12 -1.65 10.51 3.01
CA ALA A 12 -1.16 11.56 2.12
C ALA A 12 -1.08 12.92 2.83
N ILE A 13 -0.34 13.85 2.20
CA ILE A 13 -0.11 15.20 2.73
C ILE A 13 -1.39 16.03 2.91
N ASP A 14 -2.48 15.64 2.26
CA ASP A 14 -3.80 16.27 2.41
C ASP A 14 -4.59 15.74 3.62
N GLY A 15 -3.98 14.87 4.42
CA GLY A 15 -4.58 14.26 5.60
C GLY A 15 -5.53 13.10 5.29
N ARG A 16 -5.66 12.69 4.02
CA ARG A 16 -6.50 11.54 3.63
C ARG A 16 -5.68 10.25 3.61
N GLN A 17 -6.39 9.13 3.65
CA GLN A 17 -5.82 7.81 3.37
C GLN A 17 -6.29 7.29 2.03
N TYR A 18 -5.35 6.79 1.24
CA TYR A 18 -5.60 6.18 -0.06
C TYR A 18 -5.34 4.68 0.05
N VAL A 19 -6.34 3.86 -0.30
CA VAL A 19 -6.30 2.41 -0.09
C VAL A 19 -6.11 1.69 -1.43
N TYR A 20 -5.07 0.88 -1.50
CA TYR A 20 -4.70 0.11 -2.68
C TYR A 20 -4.90 -1.38 -2.44
N ARG A 21 -5.32 -2.11 -3.48
CA ARG A 21 -5.32 -3.57 -3.50
C ARG A 21 -4.03 -4.06 -4.12
N VAL A 22 -3.23 -4.80 -3.35
CA VAL A 22 -1.99 -5.42 -3.82
C VAL A 22 -2.17 -6.92 -3.86
N TYR A 23 -1.91 -7.53 -5.01
CA TYR A 23 -1.99 -8.99 -5.19
C TYR A 23 -0.61 -9.62 -5.12
N ALA A 24 -0.30 -10.23 -3.98
CA ALA A 24 1.03 -10.77 -3.70
C ALA A 24 0.94 -12.19 -3.12
N PRO A 25 2.05 -12.94 -3.07
CA PRO A 25 2.10 -14.19 -2.30
C PRO A 25 1.72 -14.01 -0.83
N ASP A 26 1.43 -15.12 -0.16
CA ASP A 26 0.98 -15.09 1.25
C ASP A 26 2.09 -14.74 2.25
N ASP A 27 3.32 -14.97 1.83
CA ASP A 27 4.58 -14.73 2.52
C ASP A 27 5.30 -13.47 2.01
N ALA A 28 4.59 -12.60 1.29
CA ALA A 28 5.14 -11.33 0.85
C ALA A 28 5.58 -10.49 2.05
N LEU A 29 6.74 -9.84 1.93
CA LEU A 29 7.19 -8.91 2.95
C LEU A 29 6.27 -7.69 2.93
N LEU A 30 5.91 -7.19 4.11
CA LEU A 30 5.08 -5.99 4.23
C LEU A 30 5.72 -4.79 3.51
N ALA A 31 7.05 -4.69 3.52
CA ALA A 31 7.80 -3.66 2.81
C ALA A 31 7.60 -3.71 1.28
N ASP A 32 7.49 -4.90 0.70
CA ASP A 32 7.24 -5.06 -0.73
C ASP A 32 5.81 -4.60 -1.08
N LEU A 33 4.82 -4.95 -0.23
CA LEU A 33 3.43 -4.50 -0.39
C LEU A 33 3.30 -2.98 -0.31
N PHE A 34 4.01 -2.38 0.65
CA PHE A 34 4.09 -0.94 0.79
C PHE A 34 4.70 -0.30 -0.46
N TRP A 35 5.84 -0.83 -0.93
CA TRP A 35 6.54 -0.26 -2.07
C TRP A 35 5.68 -0.28 -3.34
N ASP A 36 5.01 -1.39 -3.61
CA ASP A 36 4.08 -1.52 -4.75
C ASP A 36 2.95 -0.47 -4.67
N ALA A 37 2.32 -0.33 -3.49
CA ALA A 37 1.24 0.64 -3.31
C ALA A 37 1.74 2.10 -3.40
N TRP A 38 2.88 2.40 -2.75
CA TRP A 38 3.43 3.75 -2.69
C TRP A 38 3.91 4.22 -4.05
N HIS A 39 4.58 3.36 -4.81
CA HIS A 39 5.01 3.68 -6.17
C HIS A 39 3.80 3.91 -7.10
N CYS A 40 2.77 3.08 -7.01
CA CYS A 40 1.52 3.28 -7.75
C CYS A 40 0.82 4.61 -7.37
N HIS A 41 0.88 5.01 -6.10
CA HIS A 41 0.34 6.30 -5.64
C HIS A 41 1.13 7.49 -6.19
N ASP A 42 2.47 7.43 -6.12
CA ASP A 42 3.37 8.53 -6.48
C ASP A 42 3.29 8.89 -7.98
N GLU A 43 2.96 7.93 -8.83
CA GLU A 43 2.70 8.16 -10.26
C GLU A 43 1.30 8.73 -10.56
N GLY A 44 0.41 8.75 -9.57
CA GLY A 44 -0.99 9.17 -9.70
C GLY A 44 -1.21 10.69 -9.59
N PRO A 45 -2.43 11.17 -9.90
CA PRO A 45 -2.78 12.60 -9.80
C PRO A 45 -3.07 13.06 -8.36
N PHE A 46 -2.83 12.20 -7.36
CA PHE A 46 -3.19 12.46 -5.97
C PHE A 46 -2.09 13.23 -5.23
N PRO A 47 -2.42 13.95 -4.15
CA PRO A 47 -1.40 14.54 -3.28
C PRO A 47 -0.42 13.48 -2.78
N ARG A 48 0.86 13.84 -2.65
CA ARG A 48 1.94 12.91 -2.30
C ARG A 48 1.61 12.07 -1.06
N ALA A 49 1.84 10.77 -1.14
CA ALA A 49 1.77 9.86 0.01
C ALA A 49 3.02 9.98 0.87
N SER A 50 2.87 9.75 2.18
CA SER A 50 3.99 9.56 3.10
C SER A 50 4.82 8.35 2.66
N ASP A 51 6.14 8.52 2.56
CA ASP A 51 7.11 7.45 2.31
C ASP A 51 7.51 6.69 3.59
N LEU A 52 6.98 7.08 4.75
CA LEU A 52 7.16 6.37 6.01
C LEU A 52 6.36 5.06 6.02
N PHE A 53 7.09 3.94 5.95
CA PHE A 53 6.54 2.59 6.02
C PHE A 53 5.62 2.38 7.23
N ASP A 54 6.05 2.81 8.42
CA ASP A 54 5.31 2.62 9.67
C ASP A 54 3.98 3.40 9.73
N ALA A 55 3.77 4.35 8.82
CA ALA A 55 2.52 5.08 8.71
C ALA A 55 1.46 4.36 7.85
N ALA A 56 1.87 3.31 7.11
CA ALA A 56 0.96 2.53 6.29
C ALA A 56 0.22 1.48 7.12
N VAL A 57 -1.06 1.28 6.80
CA VAL A 57 -1.84 0.17 7.36
C VAL A 57 -1.92 -0.92 6.30
N ILE A 58 -1.46 -2.12 6.65
CA ILE A 58 -1.38 -3.26 5.72
C ILE A 58 -2.19 -4.42 6.29
N GLU A 59 -3.24 -4.81 5.59
CA GLU A 59 -4.16 -5.85 6.02
C GLU A 59 -4.36 -6.89 4.92
N LYS A 60 -4.46 -8.16 5.32
CA LYS A 60 -4.80 -9.24 4.39
C LYS A 60 -6.32 -9.30 4.19
N PHE A 61 -6.76 -9.36 2.94
CA PHE A 61 -8.16 -9.43 2.57
C PHE A 61 -8.54 -10.84 2.11
N GLY A 62 -9.47 -11.49 2.83
CA GLY A 62 -9.95 -12.86 2.60
C GLY A 62 -9.12 -13.93 3.31
#